data_AF-A0A0N4Z8K3-F1
#
_entry.id   AF-A0A0N4Z8K3-F1
#
_cell.length_a   1.000
_cell.length_b   1.000
_cell.length_c   1.000
_cell.angle_alpha   90.00
_cell.angle_beta   90.00
_cell.angle_gamma   90.00
#
_symmetry.space_group_name_H-M   'P 1'
#
loop_
_entity.id
_entity.type
_entity.pdbx_description
1 polymer ?
#
loop_
_entity_poly.entity_id
_entity_poly.type
_entity_poly.pdbx_seq_one_letter_code
_entity_poly.pdbx_strand_id
1 'polypeptide(L)'
;MSDTPATAPVTPKEDSVSKRARGLDRAFEILDFLRNKREPLKPNEIAAQIGAPRSSVYELVNLLLRNGILEFTGGDGRVFLGRKLYFLGAAYEDHFDFMRACDAALERIAEQTRETAQYCVLDGNKYTVARMKEGVRPFRISSDVGHSVPIPWTASGRLLVAHLSDEEITGFIPAADFQMPN
;
A
#
# COMPACT_ATOMS: atom_id res chain seq x y z
N MET A 1 57.34 -14.35 -31.47
CA MET A 1 56.64 -15.11 -30.42
C MET A 1 56.58 -14.24 -29.18
N SER A 2 55.45 -13.60 -28.94
CA SER A 2 55.11 -12.95 -27.67
C SER A 2 53.60 -12.80 -27.64
N ASP A 3 52.96 -13.82 -27.11
CA ASP A 3 51.52 -13.88 -26.80
C ASP A 3 51.16 -12.75 -25.83
N THR A 4 50.19 -11.92 -26.23
CA THR A 4 49.45 -11.05 -25.32
C THR A 4 48.12 -11.74 -25.04
N PRO A 5 47.74 -12.04 -23.80
CA PRO A 5 46.42 -12.60 -23.53
C PRO A 5 45.38 -11.48 -23.70
N ALA A 6 44.51 -11.64 -24.69
CA ALA A 6 43.34 -10.78 -24.87
C ALA A 6 42.43 -10.87 -23.65
N THR A 7 42.28 -9.75 -22.94
CA THR A 7 41.31 -9.60 -21.85
C THR A 7 39.94 -9.41 -22.47
N ALA A 8 39.06 -10.40 -22.35
CA ALA A 8 37.67 -10.27 -22.77
C ALA A 8 36.94 -9.22 -21.91
N PRO A 9 36.07 -8.37 -22.49
CA PRO A 9 35.35 -7.37 -21.73
C PRO A 9 34.27 -8.04 -20.87
N VAL A 10 34.35 -7.88 -19.55
CA VAL A 10 33.28 -8.22 -18.63
C VAL A 10 32.22 -7.11 -18.73
N THR A 11 30.99 -7.43 -19.10
CA THR A 11 29.82 -6.53 -19.03
C THR A 11 28.91 -6.92 -17.85
N PRO A 12 29.10 -6.37 -16.63
CA PRO A 12 28.29 -6.71 -15.45
C PRO A 12 27.23 -5.66 -15.05
N LYS A 13 26.91 -4.67 -15.93
CA LYS A 13 26.16 -3.48 -15.50
C LYS A 13 24.63 -3.57 -15.66
N GLU A 14 24.11 -4.26 -16.67
CA GLU A 14 22.65 -4.33 -16.92
C GLU A 14 21.94 -5.37 -16.04
N ASP A 15 22.51 -6.57 -15.91
CA ASP A 15 21.91 -7.65 -15.11
C ASP A 15 21.82 -7.31 -13.61
N SER A 16 22.78 -6.54 -13.10
CA SER A 16 22.81 -6.13 -11.68
C SER A 16 21.78 -5.07 -11.35
N VAL A 17 21.46 -4.17 -12.29
CA VAL A 17 20.39 -3.16 -12.13
C VAL A 17 19.03 -3.84 -12.18
N SER A 18 18.79 -4.75 -13.12
CA SER A 18 17.56 -5.54 -13.22
C SER A 18 17.31 -6.41 -11.97
N LYS A 19 18.37 -7.00 -11.40
CA LYS A 19 18.26 -7.79 -10.18
C LYS A 19 17.94 -6.93 -8.95
N ARG A 20 18.52 -5.73 -8.86
CA ARG A 20 18.22 -4.77 -7.78
C ARG A 20 16.80 -4.22 -7.87
N ALA A 21 16.31 -3.90 -9.07
CA ALA A 21 14.94 -3.46 -9.31
C ALA A 21 13.93 -4.51 -8.80
N ARG A 22 14.13 -5.79 -9.18
CA ARG A 22 13.29 -6.90 -8.68
C ARG A 22 13.29 -7.05 -7.16
N GLY A 23 14.42 -6.79 -6.50
CA GLY A 23 14.51 -6.80 -5.04
C GLY A 23 13.74 -5.66 -4.38
N LEU A 24 13.73 -4.48 -5.02
CA LEU A 24 12.99 -3.31 -4.55
C LEU A 24 11.48 -3.50 -4.73
N ASP A 25 11.04 -3.98 -5.90
CA ASP A 25 9.63 -4.30 -6.17
C ASP A 25 9.10 -5.29 -5.12
N ARG A 26 9.89 -6.31 -4.81
CA ARG A 26 9.56 -7.29 -3.78
C ARG A 26 9.51 -6.69 -2.38
N ALA A 27 10.34 -5.70 -2.08
CA ALA A 27 10.28 -5.00 -0.80
C ALA A 27 8.95 -4.25 -0.65
N PHE A 28 8.51 -3.53 -1.70
CA PHE A 28 7.20 -2.86 -1.71
C PHE A 28 6.05 -3.86 -1.60
N GLU A 29 6.11 -4.97 -2.33
CA GLU A 29 5.11 -6.04 -2.25
C GLU A 29 4.94 -6.58 -0.81
N ILE A 30 6.04 -6.75 -0.07
CA ILE A 30 6.01 -7.15 1.35
C ILE A 30 5.30 -6.08 2.21
N LEU A 31 5.61 -4.79 2.00
CA LEU A 31 5.02 -3.70 2.76
C LEU A 31 3.51 -3.58 2.50
N ASP A 32 3.10 -3.63 1.23
CA ASP A 32 1.69 -3.57 0.84
C ASP A 32 0.93 -4.79 1.34
N PHE A 33 1.54 -5.98 1.29
CA PHE A 33 0.94 -7.18 1.84
C PHE A 33 0.66 -7.06 3.35
N LEU A 34 1.65 -6.62 4.13
CA LEU A 34 1.49 -6.41 5.58
C LEU A 34 0.48 -5.30 5.88
N ARG A 35 0.53 -4.19 5.13
CA ARG A 35 -0.44 -3.08 5.22
C ARG A 35 -1.87 -3.56 5.02
N ASN A 36 -2.09 -4.40 4.00
CA ASN A 36 -3.42 -4.91 3.66
C ASN A 36 -3.90 -5.99 4.64
N LYS A 37 -3.00 -6.83 5.15
CA LYS A 37 -3.32 -7.87 6.14
C LYS A 37 -3.57 -7.33 7.55
N ARG A 38 -2.94 -6.20 7.90
CA ARG A 38 -3.08 -5.52 9.20
C ARG A 38 -2.74 -6.39 10.42
N GLU A 39 -1.89 -7.39 10.24
CA GLU A 39 -1.45 -8.29 11.30
C GLU A 39 0.06 -8.58 11.19
N PRO A 40 0.77 -8.76 12.31
CA PRO A 40 2.15 -9.21 12.31
C PRO A 40 2.28 -10.65 11.80
N LEU A 41 3.17 -10.88 10.84
CA LEU A 41 3.37 -12.18 10.20
C LEU A 41 4.83 -12.63 10.25
N LYS A 42 5.04 -13.94 10.24
CA LYS A 42 6.38 -14.52 10.11
C LYS A 42 6.86 -14.44 8.65
N PRO A 43 8.17 -14.30 8.39
CA PRO A 43 8.68 -14.19 7.01
C PRO A 43 8.31 -15.34 6.08
N ASN A 44 8.14 -16.56 6.62
CA ASN A 44 7.69 -17.73 5.85
C ASN A 44 6.21 -17.64 5.45
N GLU A 45 5.35 -17.07 6.29
CA GLU A 45 3.93 -16.82 6.00
C GLU A 45 3.82 -15.76 4.90
N ILE A 46 4.61 -14.68 5.01
CA ILE A 46 4.69 -13.63 3.98
C ILE A 46 5.12 -14.24 2.64
N ALA A 47 6.22 -15.01 2.62
CA ALA A 47 6.75 -15.62 1.40
C ALA A 47 5.74 -16.54 0.70
N ALA A 48 4.99 -17.33 1.47
CA ALA A 48 3.98 -18.22 0.92
C ALA A 48 2.82 -17.45 0.27
N GLN A 49 2.38 -16.36 0.90
CA GLN A 49 1.23 -15.58 0.46
C GLN A 49 1.52 -14.71 -0.76
N ILE A 50 2.72 -14.15 -0.86
CA ILE A 50 3.14 -13.36 -2.03
C ILE A 50 3.76 -14.23 -3.15
N GLY A 51 3.77 -15.56 -3.00
CA GLY A 51 4.32 -16.48 -4.02
C GLY A 51 5.82 -16.31 -4.29
N ALA A 52 6.60 -15.91 -3.27
CA ALA A 52 8.02 -15.58 -3.42
C ALA A 52 8.97 -16.65 -2.85
N PRO A 53 10.20 -16.77 -3.40
CA PRO A 53 11.23 -17.62 -2.80
C PRO A 53 11.55 -17.20 -1.37
N ARG A 54 11.51 -18.15 -0.43
CA ARG A 54 11.75 -17.89 1.00
C ARG A 54 13.06 -17.12 1.24
N SER A 55 14.17 -17.58 0.66
CA SER A 55 15.49 -16.95 0.84
C SER A 55 15.47 -15.45 0.52
N SER A 56 14.86 -15.06 -0.59
CA SER A 56 14.72 -13.66 -0.99
C SER A 56 13.88 -12.85 -0.01
N VAL A 57 12.77 -13.40 0.48
CA VAL A 57 11.92 -12.71 1.46
C VAL A 57 12.64 -12.55 2.80
N TYR A 58 13.36 -13.56 3.27
CA TYR A 58 14.16 -13.46 4.50
C TYR A 58 15.25 -12.38 4.38
N GLU A 59 15.97 -12.33 3.26
CA GLU A 59 16.98 -11.29 3.00
C GLU A 59 16.38 -9.89 3.04
N LEU A 60 15.24 -9.69 2.36
CA LEU A 60 14.55 -8.40 2.31
C LEU A 60 13.93 -8.02 3.65
N VAL A 61 13.28 -8.93 4.36
CA VAL A 61 12.75 -8.67 5.70
C VAL A 61 13.87 -8.26 6.65
N ASN A 62 15.01 -8.96 6.63
CA ASN A 62 16.16 -8.59 7.44
C ASN A 62 16.71 -7.20 7.06
N LEU A 63 16.73 -6.85 5.78
CA LEU A 63 17.13 -5.53 5.33
C LEU A 63 16.16 -4.45 5.83
N LEU A 64 14.86 -4.68 5.72
CA LEU A 64 13.81 -3.75 6.16
C LEU A 64 13.81 -3.56 7.68
N LEU A 65 14.04 -4.64 8.45
CA LEU A 65 14.24 -4.61 9.90
C LEU A 65 15.45 -3.75 10.28
N ARG A 66 16.61 -3.97 9.65
CA ARG A 66 17.81 -3.15 9.90
C ARG A 66 17.61 -1.67 9.61
N ASN A 67 16.72 -1.34 8.67
CA ASN A 67 16.40 0.04 8.30
C ASN A 67 15.24 0.65 9.12
N GLY A 68 14.64 -0.11 10.05
CA GLY A 68 13.48 0.33 10.85
C GLY A 68 12.18 0.47 10.06
N ILE A 69 12.15 -0.06 8.82
CA ILE A 69 10.94 -0.08 7.99
C ILE A 69 9.99 -1.19 8.46
N LEU A 70 10.55 -2.30 8.94
CA LEU A 70 9.82 -3.33 9.69
C LEU A 70 10.35 -3.36 11.12
N GLU A 71 9.53 -3.86 12.04
CA GLU A 71 9.89 -4.15 13.43
C GLU A 71 9.34 -5.53 13.84
N PHE A 72 9.95 -6.13 14.86
CA PHE A 72 9.38 -7.33 15.47
C PHE A 72 8.15 -6.96 16.29
N THR A 73 7.05 -7.69 16.14
CA THR A 73 5.77 -7.39 16.79
C THR A 73 5.04 -8.68 17.15
N GLY A 74 4.50 -8.77 18.37
CA GLY A 74 3.65 -9.91 18.77
C GLY A 74 4.38 -11.22 19.09
N GLY A 75 5.71 -11.20 19.27
CA GLY A 75 6.50 -12.38 19.63
C GLY A 75 6.83 -13.31 18.45
N ASP A 76 7.59 -14.37 18.72
CA ASP A 76 7.89 -15.48 17.78
C ASP A 76 8.49 -15.08 16.41
N GLY A 77 9.24 -13.98 16.36
CA GLY A 77 9.86 -13.50 15.12
C GLY A 77 8.88 -12.99 14.06
N ARG A 78 7.63 -12.68 14.45
CA ARG A 78 6.67 -11.98 13.61
C ARG A 78 7.13 -10.54 13.40
N VAL A 79 6.91 -10.02 12.20
CA VAL A 79 7.28 -8.67 11.79
C VAL A 79 6.05 -7.89 11.33
N PHE A 80 6.08 -6.59 11.57
CA PHE A 80 5.07 -5.66 11.07
C PHE A 80 5.71 -4.32 10.68
N LEU A 81 4.91 -3.41 10.13
CA LEU A 81 5.33 -2.06 9.74
C LEU A 81 5.97 -1.34 10.93
N GLY A 82 7.20 -0.87 10.74
CA GLY A 82 8.01 -0.22 11.78
C GLY A 82 7.78 1.28 11.88
N ARG A 83 8.23 1.88 13.00
CA ARG A 83 7.99 3.30 13.32
C ARG A 83 8.54 4.28 12.30
N LYS A 84 9.55 3.91 11.51
CA LYS A 84 10.12 4.80 10.48
C LYS A 84 9.09 5.19 9.43
N LEU A 85 8.16 4.29 9.11
CA LEU A 85 7.07 4.57 8.18
C LEU A 85 6.14 5.66 8.70
N TYR A 86 5.89 5.72 10.02
CA TYR A 86 5.13 6.82 10.62
C TYR A 86 5.79 8.17 10.38
N PHE A 87 7.11 8.29 10.60
CA PHE A 87 7.83 9.55 10.36
C PHE A 87 7.89 9.94 8.89
N LEU A 88 7.98 8.97 7.97
CA LEU A 88 7.88 9.23 6.54
C LEU A 88 6.49 9.75 6.16
N GLY A 89 5.43 9.18 6.76
CA GLY A 89 4.06 9.66 6.60
C GLY A 89 3.86 11.09 7.15
N ALA A 90 4.42 11.40 8.32
CA ALA A 90 4.35 12.74 8.89
C ALA A 90 5.04 13.78 8.00
N ALA A 91 6.23 13.46 7.46
CA ALA A 91 6.93 14.34 6.52
C ALA A 91 6.14 14.56 5.22
N TYR A 92 5.38 13.55 4.77
CA TYR A 92 4.46 13.69 3.65
C TYR A 92 3.31 14.65 3.99
N GLU A 93 2.72 14.53 5.18
CA GLU A 93 1.63 15.42 5.64
C GLU A 93 2.07 16.88 5.74
N ASP A 94 3.29 17.15 6.21
CA ASP A 94 3.82 18.51 6.35
C ASP A 94 3.91 19.28 5.02
N HIS A 95 4.10 18.57 3.90
CA HIS A 95 4.18 19.20 2.58
C HIS A 95 2.84 19.31 1.86
N PHE A 96 1.81 18.61 2.35
CA PHE A 96 0.51 18.49 1.69
C PHE A 96 -0.55 19.36 2.40
N ASP A 97 -0.53 20.67 2.14
CA ASP A 97 -1.50 21.64 2.68
C ASP A 97 -2.97 21.25 2.38
N PHE A 98 -3.17 20.53 1.26
CA PHE A 98 -4.47 19.98 0.89
C PHE A 98 -5.09 19.10 1.98
N MET A 99 -4.29 18.31 2.73
CA MET A 99 -4.83 17.44 3.77
C MET A 99 -5.40 18.24 4.94
N ARG A 100 -4.77 19.36 5.30
CA ARG A 100 -5.29 20.29 6.31
C ARG A 100 -6.61 20.92 5.86
N ALA A 101 -6.69 21.31 4.59
CA ALA A 101 -7.93 21.83 4.00
C ALA A 101 -9.05 20.77 3.97
N CYS A 102 -8.70 19.51 3.65
CA CYS A 102 -9.62 18.39 3.73
C CYS A 102 -10.15 18.19 5.14
N ASP A 103 -9.30 18.16 6.16
CA ASP A 103 -9.73 17.96 7.55
C ASP A 103 -10.72 19.05 7.99
N ALA A 104 -10.44 20.31 7.67
CA ALA A 104 -11.35 21.42 7.96
C ALA A 104 -12.69 21.31 7.22
N ALA A 105 -12.69 20.78 5.99
CA ALA A 105 -13.91 20.54 5.23
C ALA A 105 -14.73 19.38 5.81
N LEU A 106 -14.07 18.27 6.15
CA LEU A 106 -14.71 17.09 6.74
C LEU A 106 -15.33 17.42 8.10
N GLU A 107 -14.63 18.20 8.93
CA GLU A 107 -15.15 18.68 10.22
C GLU A 107 -16.44 19.47 10.04
N ARG A 108 -16.43 20.45 9.13
CA ARG A 108 -17.63 21.26 8.83
C ARG A 108 -18.81 20.40 8.35
N ILE A 109 -18.55 19.42 7.48
CA ILE A 109 -19.60 18.52 6.97
C ILE A 109 -20.15 17.66 8.12
N ALA A 110 -19.29 17.07 8.94
CA ALA A 110 -19.69 16.24 10.06
C ALA A 110 -20.47 17.04 11.12
N GLU A 111 -20.09 18.29 11.40
CA GLU A 111 -20.81 19.18 12.31
C GLU A 111 -22.21 19.53 11.79
N GLN A 112 -22.33 19.86 10.50
CA GLN A 112 -23.59 20.28 9.89
C GLN A 112 -24.56 19.10 9.71
N THR A 113 -24.06 17.95 9.26
CA THR A 113 -24.90 16.77 8.96
C THR A 113 -25.10 15.87 10.17
N ARG A 114 -24.20 15.95 11.15
CA ARG A 114 -24.05 15.02 12.28
C ARG A 114 -23.72 13.58 11.85
N GLU A 115 -23.40 13.36 10.59
CA GLU A 115 -23.01 12.07 10.02
C GLU A 115 -21.49 12.01 9.82
N THR A 116 -20.96 10.80 9.62
CA THR A 116 -19.54 10.61 9.31
C THR A 116 -19.23 11.18 7.93
N ALA A 117 -18.22 12.05 7.84
CA ALA A 117 -17.69 12.58 6.59
C ALA A 117 -16.38 11.88 6.24
N GLN A 118 -16.20 11.50 4.98
CA GLN A 118 -15.01 10.80 4.50
C GLN A 118 -14.40 11.51 3.30
N TYR A 119 -13.07 11.63 3.30
CA TYR A 119 -12.28 11.98 2.12
C TYR A 119 -11.65 10.72 1.57
N CYS A 120 -11.94 10.44 0.31
CA CYS A 120 -11.67 9.15 -0.29
C CYS A 120 -10.97 9.31 -1.63
N VAL A 121 -10.08 8.37 -1.91
CA VAL A 121 -9.19 8.40 -3.07
C VAL A 121 -9.10 7.03 -3.72
N LEU A 122 -8.59 7.00 -4.95
CA LEU A 122 -8.16 5.76 -5.58
C LEU A 122 -6.75 5.41 -5.08
N ASP A 123 -6.57 4.18 -4.64
CA ASP A 123 -5.27 3.54 -4.41
C ASP A 123 -5.13 2.38 -5.40
N GLY A 124 -4.36 2.61 -6.47
CA GLY A 124 -4.37 1.71 -7.63
C GLY A 124 -5.78 1.58 -8.22
N ASN A 125 -6.26 0.34 -8.34
CA ASN A 125 -7.59 0.00 -8.85
C ASN A 125 -8.64 -0.20 -7.74
N LYS A 126 -8.37 0.32 -6.54
CA LYS A 126 -9.25 0.20 -5.37
C LYS A 126 -9.58 1.57 -4.83
N TYR A 127 -10.70 1.64 -4.10
CA TYR A 127 -11.06 2.83 -3.33
C TYR A 127 -10.49 2.71 -1.91
N THR A 128 -10.04 3.82 -1.33
CA THR A 128 -9.70 3.89 0.09
C THR A 128 -10.15 5.19 0.74
N VAL A 129 -10.44 5.13 2.04
CA VAL A 129 -10.68 6.31 2.87
C VAL A 129 -9.33 6.84 3.31
N ALA A 130 -8.95 8.01 2.81
CA ALA A 130 -7.71 8.68 3.19
C ALA A 130 -7.87 9.39 4.54
N ARG A 131 -9.01 10.06 4.77
CA ARG A 131 -9.34 10.72 6.04
C ARG A 131 -10.82 10.57 6.36
N MET A 132 -11.16 10.59 7.63
CA MET A 132 -12.55 10.66 8.07
C MET A 132 -12.71 11.52 9.32
N LYS A 133 -13.86 12.16 9.44
CA LYS A 133 -14.35 12.77 10.68
C LYS A 133 -15.64 12.06 11.07
N GLU A 134 -15.64 11.45 12.25
CA GLU A 134 -16.83 10.76 12.77
C GLU A 134 -17.91 11.76 13.20
N GLY A 135 -19.16 11.46 12.84
CA GLY A 135 -20.33 12.18 13.34
C GLY A 135 -20.65 11.81 14.80
N VAL A 136 -21.64 12.47 15.39
CA VAL A 136 -22.02 12.29 16.81
C VAL A 136 -23.17 11.31 17.04
N ARG A 137 -23.65 10.61 16.01
CA ARG A 137 -24.79 9.67 16.12
C ARG A 137 -24.36 8.31 16.69
N PRO A 138 -25.23 7.62 17.46
CA PRO A 138 -24.89 6.33 18.07
C PRO A 138 -24.66 5.19 17.07
N PHE A 139 -25.37 5.23 15.93
CA PHE A 139 -25.24 4.24 14.84
C PHE A 139 -24.41 4.84 13.72
N ARG A 140 -23.37 4.12 13.28
CA ARG A 140 -22.43 4.58 12.24
C ARG A 140 -22.07 3.44 11.31
N ILE A 141 -22.01 3.74 10.02
CA ILE A 141 -21.44 2.87 8.99
C ILE A 141 -20.20 3.60 8.48
N SER A 142 -19.01 3.08 8.78
CA SER A 142 -17.74 3.62 8.30
C SER A 142 -16.82 2.49 7.85
N SER A 143 -16.13 2.71 6.73
CA SER A 143 -14.93 1.95 6.38
C SER A 143 -13.73 2.54 7.11
N ASP A 144 -12.83 1.70 7.66
CA ASP A 144 -11.65 2.22 8.32
C ASP A 144 -10.69 2.92 7.34
N VAL A 145 -9.99 3.94 7.84
CA VAL A 145 -8.96 4.66 7.08
C VAL A 145 -7.88 3.67 6.62
N GLY A 146 -7.51 3.78 5.35
CA GLY A 146 -6.48 2.95 4.72
C GLY A 146 -6.93 1.54 4.35
N HIS A 147 -8.22 1.18 4.50
CA HIS A 147 -8.72 -0.06 3.91
C HIS A 147 -8.94 0.09 2.42
N SER A 148 -8.51 -0.91 1.67
CA SER A 148 -8.72 -1.02 0.23
C SER A 148 -10.01 -1.79 -0.04
N VAL A 149 -10.97 -1.15 -0.70
CA VAL A 149 -12.29 -1.72 -1.01
C VAL A 149 -12.51 -1.69 -2.53
N PRO A 150 -13.15 -2.72 -3.11
CA PRO A 150 -13.58 -2.70 -4.51
C PRO A 150 -14.39 -1.46 -4.86
N ILE A 151 -14.03 -0.80 -5.95
CA ILE A 151 -14.65 0.44 -6.44
C ILE A 151 -16.18 0.30 -6.62
N PRO A 152 -16.72 -0.79 -7.22
CA PRO A 152 -18.16 -0.90 -7.46
C PRO A 152 -19.00 -1.02 -6.18
N TRP A 153 -18.40 -1.40 -5.05
CA TRP A 153 -19.13 -1.68 -3.81
C TRP A 153 -19.50 -0.42 -3.03
N THR A 154 -18.98 0.75 -3.41
CA THR A 154 -19.24 2.02 -2.71
C THR A 154 -19.77 3.08 -3.68
N ALA A 155 -20.62 3.99 -3.18
CA ALA A 155 -21.06 5.13 -3.97
C ALA A 155 -19.89 6.08 -4.29
N SER A 156 -19.04 6.35 -3.30
CA SER A 156 -17.85 7.20 -3.45
C SER A 156 -16.84 6.61 -4.44
N GLY A 157 -16.62 5.29 -4.42
CA GLY A 157 -15.76 4.61 -5.40
C GLY A 157 -16.29 4.80 -6.82
N ARG A 158 -17.59 4.54 -7.06
CA ARG A 158 -18.23 4.78 -8.36
C ARG A 158 -18.12 6.24 -8.81
N LEU A 159 -18.26 7.20 -7.88
CA LEU A 159 -18.08 8.63 -8.18
C LEU A 159 -16.66 8.94 -8.65
N LEU A 160 -15.63 8.35 -8.03
CA LEU A 160 -14.23 8.60 -8.40
C LEU A 160 -13.91 8.18 -9.84
N VAL A 161 -14.60 7.17 -10.38
CA VAL A 161 -14.43 6.70 -11.76
C VAL A 161 -15.49 7.21 -12.74
N ALA A 162 -16.45 8.03 -12.29
CA ALA A 162 -17.59 8.46 -13.09
C ALA A 162 -17.24 9.37 -14.29
N HIS A 163 -16.00 9.83 -14.36
CA HIS A 163 -15.47 10.62 -15.48
C HIS A 163 -14.87 9.76 -16.59
N LEU A 164 -14.73 8.44 -16.36
CA LEU A 164 -14.21 7.48 -17.32
C LEU A 164 -15.36 6.89 -18.17
N SER A 165 -15.02 6.42 -19.37
CA SER A 165 -15.91 5.63 -20.22
C SER A 165 -16.12 4.21 -19.68
N ASP A 166 -17.18 3.54 -20.13
CA ASP A 166 -17.48 2.15 -19.72
C ASP A 166 -16.32 1.18 -20.05
N GLU A 167 -15.64 1.38 -21.18
CA GLU A 167 -14.47 0.58 -21.58
C GLU A 167 -13.28 0.82 -20.63
N GLU A 168 -13.02 2.07 -20.26
CA GLU A 168 -11.98 2.40 -19.29
C GLU A 168 -12.30 1.83 -17.90
N ILE A 169 -13.56 1.92 -17.46
CA ILE A 169 -13.99 1.37 -16.17
C ILE A 169 -13.80 -0.14 -16.12
N THR A 170 -14.22 -0.86 -17.18
CA THR A 170 -14.10 -2.31 -17.25
C THR A 170 -12.64 -2.78 -17.40
N GLY A 171 -11.79 -1.99 -18.06
CA GLY A 171 -10.34 -2.24 -18.12
C GLY A 171 -9.60 -1.92 -16.83
N PHE A 172 -10.07 -0.94 -16.06
CA PHE A 172 -9.44 -0.48 -14.82
C PHE A 172 -9.79 -1.36 -13.61
N ILE A 173 -11.05 -1.80 -13.51
CA ILE A 173 -11.56 -2.57 -12.36
C ILE A 173 -11.40 -4.08 -12.63
N PRO A 174 -10.75 -4.85 -11.74
CA PRO A 174 -10.67 -6.29 -11.87
C PRO A 174 -12.04 -6.96 -11.98
N ALA A 175 -12.19 -7.95 -12.86
CA ALA A 175 -13.47 -8.66 -13.04
C ALA A 175 -14.05 -9.25 -11.74
N ALA A 176 -13.19 -9.71 -10.83
CA ALA A 176 -13.60 -10.28 -9.54
C ALA A 176 -14.26 -9.24 -8.61
N ASP A 177 -13.95 -7.95 -8.77
CA ASP A 177 -14.45 -6.88 -7.92
C ASP A 177 -15.90 -6.48 -8.22
N PHE A 178 -16.44 -6.91 -9.36
CA PHE A 178 -17.85 -6.70 -9.70
C PHE A 178 -18.79 -7.67 -8.95
N GLN A 179 -18.24 -8.69 -8.29
CA GLN A 179 -19.00 -9.65 -7.50
C GLN A 179 -18.97 -9.23 -6.03
N MET A 180 -20.13 -9.00 -5.42
CA MET A 180 -20.18 -8.80 -3.97
C MET A 180 -19.91 -10.13 -3.25
N PRO A 181 -19.29 -10.10 -2.05
CA PRO A 181 -19.14 -11.31 -1.26
C PRO A 181 -20.54 -11.76 -0.81
N ASN A 182 -20.85 -13.04 -1.04
CA ASN A 182 -22.07 -13.69 -0.55
C ASN A 182 -22.15 -13.66 0.97
#